data_AF-A0A367GD57-F1
#
_entry.id   AF-A0A367GD57-F1
#
_cell.length_a   1.000
_cell.length_b   1.000
_cell.length_c   1.000
_cell.angle_alpha   90.00
_cell.angle_beta   90.00
_cell.angle_gamma   90.00
#
_symmetry.space_group_name_H-M   'P 1'
#
loop_
_entity.id
_entity.type
_entity.pdbx_description
1 polymer ?
#
loop_
_entity_poly.entity_id
_entity_poly.type
_entity_poly.pdbx_seq_one_letter_code
_entity_poly.pdbx_strand_id
1 'polypeptide(L)'
;MAYITKRGSSYSVRYTYQDEHGKSCDKWESFPTKEEAVKRQKQIEHELATGNFLIPSTVTVAEFLMDWLPKQCSKHKWAPKTYQSNLALIQNLIIPYIGEMQMQKLRPYHIEALYDTLSKTPCGQYVGGKRRDLSPKQQKRTLSGTTLHEVHQLLHNSFLLAVEWGILIKSPVPVEAPKKTTQERSIWEVDEMRAALDSMEDPILHLAVHLTLVGALREGEVAGLTPEDIDFDAANGMGTFTVNRSMQRVQKDTLAQVDKGCILRIFPDKLEGSKTSLILKDTKTEASCRTIFMTAALREELKQWLERLKREEALDPERYRNSGMLLRLPNGLAVEPVLIRKKFLKWQDAHPEFPRIVFHGLRHSSATYQLMISGGDIKAVQGTTGHASADMLVNTYAHIQQSSRVELGKKFESGFYAKPDTPSPQAVPAAGEPTISMTALLELLKDADPEMKAKLRLALLT
;
A
#
# COMPACT_ATOMS: atom_id res chain seq x y z
N MET A 1 35.68 15.22 -33.59
CA MET A 1 36.65 16.18 -33.01
C MET A 1 35.97 17.54 -32.90
N ALA A 2 36.16 18.28 -31.81
CA ALA A 2 35.60 19.61 -31.64
C ALA A 2 36.61 20.68 -32.11
N TYR A 3 36.16 21.77 -32.73
CA TYR A 3 37.06 22.85 -33.17
C TYR A 3 36.43 24.23 -32.97
N ILE A 4 37.27 25.24 -32.72
CA ILE A 4 36.85 26.61 -32.43
C ILE A 4 36.95 27.47 -33.68
N THR A 5 35.91 28.26 -33.94
CA THR A 5 35.85 29.23 -35.04
C THR A 5 35.53 30.62 -34.48
N LYS A 6 36.27 31.66 -34.87
CA LYS A 6 35.96 33.05 -34.47
C LYS A 6 34.82 33.59 -35.34
N ARG A 7 33.77 34.14 -34.74
CA ARG A 7 32.62 34.77 -35.41
C ARG A 7 32.40 36.18 -34.87
N GLY A 8 32.92 37.18 -35.58
CA GLY A 8 32.83 38.59 -35.16
C GLY A 8 33.45 38.82 -33.78
N SER A 9 32.64 39.27 -32.83
CA SER A 9 33.01 39.48 -31.42
C SER A 9 32.90 38.23 -30.54
N SER A 10 32.54 37.07 -31.10
CA SER A 10 32.30 35.81 -30.37
C SER A 10 33.14 34.65 -30.90
N TYR A 11 33.20 33.56 -30.14
CA TYR A 11 33.86 32.30 -30.50
C TYR A 11 32.84 31.17 -30.54
N SER A 12 32.88 30.33 -31.57
CA SER A 12 31.95 29.21 -31.75
C SER A 12 32.69 27.88 -31.69
N VAL A 13 32.31 27.00 -30.76
CA VAL A 13 32.78 25.62 -30.65
C VAL A 13 31.88 24.75 -31.49
N ARG A 14 32.41 24.10 -32.52
CA ARG A 14 31.69 23.17 -33.40
C ARG A 14 32.13 21.75 -33.14
N TYR A 15 31.18 20.82 -33.09
CA TYR A 15 31.45 19.41 -32.87
C TYR A 15 30.37 18.53 -33.48
N THR A 16 30.78 17.32 -33.85
CA THR A 16 29.93 16.24 -34.37
C THR A 16 29.60 15.27 -33.24
N TYR A 17 28.34 14.82 -33.17
CA TYR A 17 27.91 13.74 -32.27
C TYR A 17 26.96 12.80 -33.01
N GLN A 18 26.76 11.58 -32.49
CA GLN A 18 25.74 10.67 -33.01
C GLN A 18 24.45 10.86 -32.22
N ASP A 19 23.31 10.95 -32.91
CA ASP A 19 22.00 10.97 -32.27
C ASP A 19 21.58 9.57 -31.77
N GLU A 20 20.39 9.48 -31.15
CA GLU A 20 19.82 8.23 -30.62
C GLU A 20 19.59 7.15 -31.71
N HIS A 21 19.64 7.52 -33.00
CA HIS A 21 19.49 6.62 -34.15
C HIS A 21 20.81 6.36 -34.89
N GLY A 22 21.95 6.79 -34.33
CA GLY A 22 23.27 6.62 -34.91
C GLY A 22 23.58 7.57 -36.08
N LYS A 23 22.73 8.56 -36.34
CA LYS A 23 22.96 9.56 -37.38
C LYS A 23 23.91 10.64 -36.86
N SER A 24 24.93 10.95 -37.64
CA SER A 24 25.88 12.02 -37.32
C SER A 24 25.22 13.39 -37.46
N CYS A 25 25.29 14.18 -36.40
CA CYS A 25 24.72 15.50 -36.27
C CYS A 25 25.80 16.53 -35.91
N ASP A 26 25.73 17.70 -36.53
CA ASP A 26 26.60 18.84 -36.21
C ASP A 26 25.91 19.75 -35.20
N LYS A 27 26.67 20.22 -34.21
CA LYS A 27 26.23 21.25 -33.27
C LYS A 27 27.29 22.32 -33.08
N TRP A 28 26.82 23.54 -32.83
CA TRP A 28 27.68 24.66 -32.49
C TRP A 28 27.16 25.40 -31.26
N GLU A 29 28.07 25.78 -30.39
CA GLU A 29 27.81 26.61 -29.22
C GLU A 29 28.64 27.89 -29.34
N SER A 30 28.08 29.05 -28.99
CA SER A 30 28.74 30.36 -29.10
C SER A 30 29.05 30.93 -27.72
N PHE A 31 30.25 31.48 -27.56
CA PHE A 31 30.79 32.03 -26.32
C PHE A 31 31.37 33.44 -26.55
N PRO A 32 31.25 34.36 -25.58
CA PRO A 32 31.83 35.70 -25.67
C PRO A 32 33.37 35.69 -25.71
N THR A 33 34.01 34.79 -24.96
CA THR A 33 35.47 34.77 -24.79
C THR A 33 36.12 33.51 -25.38
N LYS A 34 37.40 33.64 -25.79
CA LYS A 34 38.18 32.50 -26.32
C LYS A 34 38.42 31.45 -25.24
N GLU A 35 38.66 31.89 -24.01
CA GLU A 35 38.94 31.02 -22.87
C GLU A 35 37.74 30.12 -22.54
N GLU A 36 36.52 30.67 -22.52
CA GLU A 36 35.29 29.89 -22.35
C GLU A 36 35.11 28.86 -23.47
N ALA A 37 35.35 29.25 -24.72
CA ALA A 37 35.27 28.33 -25.86
C ALA A 37 36.30 27.18 -25.77
N VAL A 38 37.54 27.45 -25.35
CA VAL A 38 38.57 26.42 -25.12
C VAL A 38 38.20 25.49 -23.97
N LYS A 39 37.67 26.04 -22.86
CA LYS A 39 37.22 25.23 -21.73
C LYS A 39 36.08 24.30 -22.15
N ARG A 40 35.09 24.81 -22.90
CA ARG A 40 33.99 23.98 -23.43
C ARG A 40 34.47 22.96 -24.46
N GLN A 41 35.39 23.30 -25.36
CA GLN A 41 35.97 22.36 -26.32
C GLN A 41 36.58 21.15 -25.62
N LYS A 42 37.46 21.39 -24.63
CA LYS A 42 38.09 20.32 -23.84
C LYS A 42 37.05 19.47 -23.11
N GLN A 43 36.01 20.10 -22.57
CA GLN A 43 34.93 19.40 -21.90
C GLN A 43 34.16 18.49 -22.86
N ILE A 44 33.76 18.98 -24.04
CA ILE A 44 33.07 18.20 -25.07
C ILE A 44 33.93 17.03 -25.55
N GLU A 45 35.23 17.25 -25.79
CA GLU A 45 36.14 16.18 -26.20
C GLU A 45 36.27 15.11 -25.12
N HIS A 46 36.32 15.50 -23.85
CA HIS A 46 36.32 14.56 -22.73
C HIS A 46 34.99 13.81 -22.60
N GLU A 47 33.85 14.51 -22.71
CA GLU A 47 32.51 13.92 -22.68
C GLU A 47 32.31 12.90 -23.82
N LEU A 48 32.75 13.24 -25.04
CA LEU A 48 32.68 12.34 -26.20
C LEU A 48 33.64 11.14 -26.04
N ALA A 49 34.87 11.36 -25.56
CA ALA A 49 35.85 10.30 -25.37
C ALA A 49 35.47 9.32 -24.24
N THR A 50 34.81 9.80 -23.20
CA THR A 50 34.32 8.98 -22.08
C THR A 50 32.94 8.35 -22.35
N GLY A 51 32.30 8.68 -23.48
CA GLY A 51 30.94 8.24 -23.79
C GLY A 51 29.85 8.90 -22.92
N ASN A 52 30.19 9.95 -22.16
CA ASN A 52 29.29 10.66 -21.26
C ASN A 52 28.63 11.90 -21.90
N PHE A 53 28.82 12.10 -23.20
CA PHE A 53 28.20 13.22 -23.91
C PHE A 53 26.67 13.07 -23.93
N LEU A 54 25.98 14.00 -23.27
CA LEU A 54 24.53 14.02 -23.25
C LEU A 54 24.00 14.45 -24.63
N ILE A 55 23.39 13.50 -25.33
CA ILE A 55 22.75 13.74 -26.63
C ILE A 55 21.60 14.72 -26.42
N PRO A 56 21.57 15.87 -27.14
CA PRO A 56 20.46 16.80 -27.06
C PRO A 56 19.14 16.11 -27.42
N SER A 57 18.20 16.11 -26.49
CA SER A 57 16.91 15.45 -26.67
C SER A 57 15.77 16.44 -26.47
N THR A 58 14.77 16.37 -27.34
CA THR A 58 13.54 17.16 -27.23
C THR A 58 12.45 16.44 -26.45
N VAL A 59 12.70 15.22 -25.98
CA VAL A 59 11.76 14.40 -25.22
C VAL A 59 11.22 15.19 -24.03
N THR A 60 9.90 15.29 -23.98
CA THR A 60 9.15 15.95 -22.92
C THR A 60 8.90 15.01 -21.74
N VAL A 61 8.53 15.57 -20.59
CA VAL A 61 8.15 14.78 -19.41
C VAL A 61 6.95 13.88 -19.71
N ALA A 62 5.96 14.40 -20.46
CA ALA A 62 4.77 13.64 -20.82
C ALA A 62 5.11 12.43 -21.68
N GLU A 63 5.89 12.62 -22.75
CA GLU A 63 6.35 11.53 -23.64
C GLU A 63 7.14 10.49 -22.86
N PHE A 64 8.11 10.93 -22.04
CA PHE A 64 8.92 10.03 -21.24
C PHE A 64 8.09 9.19 -20.27
N LEU A 65 7.21 9.80 -19.48
CA LEU A 65 6.44 9.08 -18.45
C LEU A 65 5.42 8.12 -19.06
N MET A 66 4.81 8.47 -20.19
CA MET A 66 3.83 7.63 -20.88
C MET A 66 4.49 6.42 -21.55
N ASP A 67 5.74 6.54 -22.01
CA ASP A 67 6.55 5.43 -22.52
C ASP A 67 7.17 4.58 -21.38
N TRP A 68 7.60 5.22 -20.30
CA TRP A 68 8.18 4.58 -19.13
C TRP A 68 7.20 3.66 -18.39
N LEU A 69 5.96 4.11 -18.21
CA LEU A 69 4.99 3.45 -17.33
C LEU A 69 4.67 2.00 -17.77
N PRO A 70 4.34 1.69 -19.03
CA PRO A 70 4.10 0.31 -19.48
C PRO A 70 5.33 -0.58 -19.36
N LYS A 71 6.53 -0.04 -19.62
CA LYS A 71 7.81 -0.76 -19.50
C LYS A 71 8.06 -1.18 -18.05
N GLN A 72 7.85 -0.28 -17.10
CA GLN A 72 7.98 -0.60 -15.67
C GLN A 72 6.92 -1.58 -15.18
N CYS A 73 5.68 -1.40 -15.62
CA CYS A 73 4.59 -2.30 -15.31
C CYS A 73 4.92 -3.74 -15.74
N SER A 74 5.44 -3.91 -16.95
CA SER A 74 5.83 -5.21 -17.51
C SER A 74 7.04 -5.79 -16.78
N LYS A 75 8.09 -5.00 -16.56
CA LYS A 75 9.32 -5.41 -15.85
C LYS A 75 9.03 -5.95 -14.46
N HIS A 76 8.15 -5.27 -13.72
CA HIS A 76 7.85 -5.60 -12.32
C HIS A 76 6.52 -6.32 -12.12
N LYS A 77 5.87 -6.74 -13.22
CA LYS A 77 4.57 -7.45 -13.22
C LYS A 77 3.55 -6.78 -12.29
N TRP A 78 3.35 -5.47 -12.45
CA TRP A 78 2.47 -4.71 -11.56
C TRP A 78 1.02 -5.21 -11.63
N ALA A 79 0.37 -5.22 -10.46
CA ALA A 79 -1.06 -5.48 -10.39
C ALA A 79 -1.84 -4.36 -11.13
N PRO A 80 -3.02 -4.66 -11.69
CA PRO A 80 -3.80 -3.68 -12.46
C PRO A 80 -4.04 -2.35 -11.72
N LYS A 81 -4.34 -2.41 -10.41
CA LYS A 81 -4.59 -1.21 -9.61
C LYS A 81 -3.35 -0.34 -9.45
N THR A 82 -2.16 -0.92 -9.37
CA THR A 82 -0.89 -0.18 -9.27
C THR A 82 -0.63 0.61 -10.54
N TYR A 83 -0.81 -0.01 -11.72
CA TYR A 83 -0.73 0.69 -13.01
C TYR A 83 -1.74 1.84 -13.07
N GLN A 84 -3.01 1.57 -12.73
CA GLN A 84 -4.08 2.57 -12.77
C GLN A 84 -3.77 3.78 -11.87
N SER A 85 -3.28 3.55 -10.65
CA SER A 85 -2.92 4.61 -9.72
C SER A 85 -1.75 5.44 -10.25
N ASN A 86 -0.68 4.80 -10.74
CA ASN A 86 0.48 5.51 -11.29
C ASN A 86 0.11 6.31 -12.55
N LEU A 87 -0.70 5.73 -13.45
CA LEU A 87 -1.23 6.44 -14.62
C LEU A 87 -2.04 7.68 -14.21
N ALA A 88 -2.87 7.56 -13.18
CA ALA A 88 -3.66 8.68 -12.68
C ALA A 88 -2.78 9.78 -12.07
N LEU A 89 -1.69 9.45 -11.37
CA LEU A 89 -0.72 10.44 -10.88
C LEU A 89 -0.07 11.19 -12.05
N ILE A 90 0.39 10.46 -13.08
CA ILE A 90 1.01 11.03 -14.27
C ILE A 90 0.04 11.98 -14.99
N GLN A 91 -1.14 11.47 -15.36
CA GLN A 91 -2.09 12.21 -16.18
C GLN A 91 -2.72 13.40 -15.44
N ASN A 92 -2.98 13.28 -14.14
CA ASN A 92 -3.76 14.30 -13.42
C ASN A 92 -2.90 15.27 -12.60
N LEU A 93 -1.70 14.86 -12.17
CA LEU A 93 -0.90 15.63 -11.23
C LEU A 93 0.49 16.03 -11.78
N ILE A 94 0.96 15.42 -12.88
CA ILE A 94 2.28 15.72 -13.44
C ILE A 94 2.15 16.39 -14.80
N ILE A 95 1.54 15.70 -15.77
CA ILE A 95 1.39 16.17 -17.15
C ILE A 95 0.76 17.57 -17.23
N PRO A 96 -0.31 17.91 -16.49
CA PRO A 96 -0.94 19.22 -16.62
C PRO A 96 -0.06 20.41 -16.21
N TYR A 97 1.05 20.16 -15.50
CA TYR A 97 1.88 21.21 -14.91
C TYR A 97 3.28 21.26 -15.52
N ILE A 98 3.93 20.10 -15.69
CA ILE A 98 5.31 20.02 -16.21
C ILE A 98 5.43 19.10 -17.43
N GLY A 99 4.31 18.58 -17.95
CA GLY A 99 4.31 17.59 -19.04
C GLY A 99 5.01 18.05 -20.31
N GLU A 100 4.79 19.30 -20.71
CA GLU A 100 5.35 19.91 -21.93
C GLU A 100 6.83 20.32 -21.78
N MET A 101 7.39 20.26 -20.56
CA MET A 101 8.78 20.63 -20.34
C MET A 101 9.70 19.56 -20.91
N GLN A 102 10.78 19.97 -21.57
CA GLN A 102 11.83 19.05 -22.01
C GLN A 102 12.59 18.50 -20.80
N MET A 103 12.82 17.19 -20.78
CA MET A 103 13.51 16.49 -19.69
C MET A 103 14.85 17.16 -19.33
N GLN A 104 15.67 17.47 -20.32
CA GLN A 104 17.00 18.09 -20.14
C GLN A 104 16.97 19.55 -19.66
N LYS A 105 15.81 20.21 -19.74
CA LYS A 105 15.58 21.58 -19.23
C LYS A 105 15.01 21.60 -17.81
N LEU A 106 14.61 20.45 -17.26
CA LEU A 106 14.16 20.36 -15.88
C LEU A 106 15.30 20.65 -14.90
N ARG A 107 14.92 21.23 -13.76
CA ARG A 107 15.81 21.67 -12.69
C ARG A 107 15.08 21.44 -11.36
N PRO A 108 15.80 21.28 -10.24
CA PRO A 108 15.16 21.02 -8.94
C PRO A 108 14.06 22.01 -8.55
N TYR A 109 14.27 23.31 -8.80
CA TYR A 109 13.27 24.33 -8.49
C TYR A 109 11.96 24.19 -9.28
N HIS A 110 11.97 23.55 -10.47
CA HIS A 110 10.73 23.25 -11.20
C HIS A 110 9.91 22.16 -10.48
N ILE A 111 10.60 21.20 -9.85
CA ILE A 111 9.97 20.10 -9.10
C ILE A 111 9.45 20.62 -7.75
N GLU A 112 10.18 21.51 -7.09
CA GLU A 112 9.69 22.21 -5.89
C GLU A 112 8.47 23.08 -6.20
N ALA A 113 8.50 23.85 -7.28
CA ALA A 113 7.35 24.64 -7.74
C ALA A 113 6.14 23.77 -8.07
N LEU A 114 6.37 22.55 -8.61
CA LEU A 114 5.31 21.56 -8.80
C LEU A 114 4.68 21.15 -7.46
N TYR A 115 5.49 20.81 -6.45
CA TYR A 115 4.97 20.42 -5.13
C TYR A 115 4.19 21.56 -4.46
N ASP A 116 4.68 22.80 -4.54
CA ASP A 116 3.98 23.98 -4.04
C ASP A 116 2.61 24.15 -4.73
N THR A 117 2.56 23.96 -6.04
CA THR A 117 1.33 24.03 -6.82
C THR A 117 0.37 22.90 -6.43
N LEU A 118 0.87 21.67 -6.30
CA LEU A 118 0.06 20.50 -5.94
C LEU A 118 -0.52 20.62 -4.52
N SER A 119 0.24 21.17 -3.57
CA SER A 119 -0.26 21.37 -2.19
C SER A 119 -1.52 22.25 -2.13
N LYS A 120 -1.68 23.16 -3.09
CA LYS A 120 -2.80 24.11 -3.22
C LYS A 120 -3.85 23.64 -4.22
N THR A 121 -3.59 22.55 -4.96
CA THR A 121 -4.47 22.06 -6.01
C THR A 121 -5.66 21.31 -5.40
N PRO A 122 -6.90 21.60 -5.81
CA PRO A 122 -8.08 20.84 -5.38
C PRO A 122 -8.04 19.37 -5.83
N CYS A 123 -8.54 18.48 -4.97
CA CYS A 123 -8.74 17.07 -5.29
C CYS A 123 -9.65 16.91 -6.50
N GLY A 124 -9.20 16.16 -7.51
CA GLY A 124 -10.00 15.86 -8.69
C GLY A 124 -10.10 17.00 -9.72
N GLN A 125 -9.23 18.02 -9.61
CA GLN A 125 -9.11 19.11 -10.59
C GLN A 125 -8.88 18.60 -12.02
N TYR A 126 -8.19 17.47 -12.15
CA TYR A 126 -7.96 16.76 -13.41
C TYR A 126 -8.41 15.30 -13.29
N VAL A 127 -9.04 14.79 -14.37
CA VAL A 127 -9.38 13.37 -14.52
C VAL A 127 -9.08 12.94 -15.95
N GLY A 128 -8.18 11.97 -16.11
CA GLY A 128 -7.71 11.52 -17.41
C GLY A 128 -7.01 12.64 -18.19
N GLY A 129 -6.27 13.50 -17.49
CA GLY A 129 -5.60 14.68 -18.07
C GLY A 129 -6.52 15.85 -18.43
N LYS A 130 -7.84 15.71 -18.26
CA LYS A 130 -8.79 16.79 -18.57
C LYS A 130 -9.15 17.58 -17.32
N ARG A 131 -9.05 18.91 -17.42
CA ARG A 131 -9.45 19.83 -16.36
C ARG A 131 -10.96 19.76 -16.14
N ARG A 132 -11.39 19.83 -14.88
CA ARG A 132 -12.81 19.84 -14.49
C ARG A 132 -13.15 21.11 -13.73
N ASP A 133 -14.39 21.55 -13.90
CA ASP A 133 -14.99 22.56 -13.05
C ASP A 133 -15.46 21.92 -11.75
N LEU A 134 -15.02 22.49 -10.64
CA LEU A 134 -15.27 21.98 -9.30
C LEU A 134 -16.24 22.89 -8.57
N SER A 135 -17.15 22.30 -7.79
CA SER A 135 -18.04 23.07 -6.91
C SER A 135 -17.26 23.77 -5.80
N PRO A 136 -17.82 24.84 -5.18
CA PRO A 136 -17.14 25.55 -4.09
C PRO A 136 -16.72 24.63 -2.92
N LYS A 137 -17.51 23.57 -2.65
CA LYS A 137 -17.16 22.57 -1.63
C LYS A 137 -15.97 21.70 -2.05
N GLN A 138 -15.87 21.35 -3.33
CA GLN A 138 -14.76 20.55 -3.87
C GLN A 138 -13.46 21.35 -3.94
N GLN A 139 -13.53 22.64 -4.26
CA GLN A 139 -12.36 23.51 -4.33
C GLN A 139 -11.64 23.66 -2.98
N LYS A 140 -12.35 23.56 -1.87
CA LYS A 140 -11.78 23.63 -0.51
C LYS A 140 -10.95 22.40 -0.13
N ARG A 141 -11.12 21.27 -0.81
CA ARG A 141 -10.43 20.02 -0.48
C ARG A 141 -9.18 19.86 -1.34
N THR A 142 -8.03 20.28 -0.84
CA THR A 142 -6.74 20.17 -1.55
C THR A 142 -6.09 18.79 -1.40
N LEU A 143 -5.05 18.54 -2.19
CA LEU A 143 -4.29 17.29 -2.16
C LEU A 143 -3.55 17.10 -0.82
N SER A 144 -3.46 15.85 -0.37
CA SER A 144 -2.76 15.49 0.87
C SER A 144 -1.24 15.40 0.67
N GLY A 145 -0.46 15.58 1.75
CA GLY A 145 1.00 15.39 1.70
C GLY A 145 1.40 13.97 1.32
N THR A 146 0.55 12.97 1.62
CA THR A 146 0.72 11.60 1.13
C THR A 146 0.66 11.51 -0.39
N THR A 147 -0.28 12.23 -1.02
CA THR A 147 -0.38 12.27 -2.49
C THR A 147 0.83 12.96 -3.11
N LEU A 148 1.31 14.05 -2.51
CA LEU A 148 2.54 14.72 -2.96
C LEU A 148 3.75 13.77 -2.85
N HIS A 149 3.83 12.99 -1.78
CA HIS A 149 4.87 11.98 -1.62
C HIS A 149 4.79 10.87 -2.67
N GLU A 150 3.60 10.41 -3.04
CA GLU A 150 3.42 9.43 -4.13
C GLU A 150 3.88 10.00 -5.49
N VAL A 151 3.57 11.27 -5.78
CA VAL A 151 4.08 11.97 -6.98
C VAL A 151 5.60 12.06 -6.94
N HIS A 152 6.18 12.42 -5.79
CA HIS A 152 7.63 12.47 -5.61
C HIS A 152 8.28 11.10 -5.87
N GLN A 153 7.77 10.03 -5.28
CA GLN A 153 8.29 8.67 -5.48
C GLN A 153 8.20 8.23 -6.94
N LEU A 154 7.09 8.54 -7.63
CA LEU A 154 6.95 8.21 -9.05
C LEU A 154 7.99 8.95 -9.89
N LEU A 155 8.14 10.26 -9.70
CA LEU A 155 9.13 11.08 -10.41
C LEU A 155 10.56 10.65 -10.09
N HIS A 156 10.85 10.36 -8.82
CA HIS A 156 12.17 9.93 -8.40
C HIS A 156 12.57 8.62 -9.10
N ASN A 157 11.71 7.61 -9.03
CA ASN A 157 11.97 6.30 -9.65
C ASN A 157 12.03 6.39 -11.18
N SER A 158 11.18 7.20 -11.81
CA SER A 158 11.18 7.34 -13.26
C SER A 158 12.39 8.12 -13.76
N PHE A 159 12.81 9.18 -13.09
CA PHE A 159 13.93 10.02 -13.53
C PHE A 159 15.29 9.39 -13.19
N LEU A 160 15.39 8.55 -12.17
CA LEU A 160 16.58 7.69 -12.00
C LEU A 160 16.76 6.77 -13.21
N LEU A 161 15.68 6.18 -13.71
CA LEU A 161 15.78 5.38 -14.93
C LEU A 161 16.09 6.21 -16.17
N ALA A 162 15.61 7.46 -16.25
CA ALA A 162 16.01 8.38 -17.33
C ALA A 162 17.52 8.66 -17.32
N VAL A 163 18.16 8.65 -16.14
CA VAL A 163 19.62 8.72 -16.03
C VAL A 163 20.28 7.44 -16.52
N GLU A 164 19.78 6.27 -16.13
CA GLU A 164 20.26 4.98 -16.62
C GLU A 164 20.13 4.83 -18.15
N TRP A 165 19.09 5.43 -18.74
CA TRP A 165 18.86 5.44 -20.19
C TRP A 165 19.65 6.52 -20.94
N GLY A 166 20.46 7.32 -20.24
CA GLY A 166 21.26 8.38 -20.86
C GLY A 166 20.47 9.60 -21.33
N ILE A 167 19.19 9.74 -20.96
CA ILE A 167 18.34 10.90 -21.27
C ILE A 167 18.72 12.09 -20.38
N LEU A 168 19.15 11.80 -19.15
CA LEU A 168 19.57 12.77 -18.14
C LEU A 168 20.97 12.43 -17.62
N ILE A 169 21.78 13.44 -17.30
CA ILE A 169 23.04 13.23 -16.56
C ILE A 169 22.76 12.99 -15.08
N LYS A 170 21.76 13.70 -14.53
CA LYS A 170 21.38 13.66 -13.12
C LYS A 170 19.88 13.87 -12.99
N SER A 171 19.26 13.18 -12.03
CA SER A 171 17.86 13.40 -11.70
C SER A 171 17.65 14.83 -11.14
N PRO A 172 16.70 15.61 -11.68
CA PRO A 172 16.32 16.90 -11.13
C PRO A 172 15.40 16.78 -9.90
N VAL A 173 14.97 15.58 -9.51
CA VAL A 173 14.10 15.39 -8.34
C VAL A 173 14.93 15.63 -7.07
N PRO A 174 14.47 16.50 -6.14
CA PRO A 174 15.13 16.68 -4.85
C PRO A 174 15.34 15.36 -4.10
N VAL A 175 16.40 15.27 -3.30
CA VAL A 175 16.64 14.09 -2.46
C VAL A 175 15.64 14.02 -1.32
N GLU A 176 15.27 15.18 -0.77
CA GLU A 176 14.27 15.29 0.28
C GLU A 176 12.86 15.23 -0.30
N ALA A 177 12.05 14.30 0.20
CA ALA A 177 10.67 14.15 -0.19
C ALA A 177 9.75 15.11 0.59
N PRO A 178 8.62 15.54 0.02
CA PRO A 178 7.58 16.22 0.77
C PRO A 178 7.14 15.41 1.99
N LYS A 179 6.89 16.10 3.12
CA LYS A 179 6.46 15.47 4.36
C LYS A 179 5.14 14.73 4.15
N LYS A 180 5.11 13.46 4.55
CA LYS A 180 3.86 12.68 4.60
C LYS A 180 2.96 13.24 5.70
N THR A 181 1.71 13.47 5.35
CA THR A 181 0.67 13.79 6.32
C THR A 181 0.10 12.49 6.87
N THR A 182 0.31 12.21 8.15
CA THR A 182 -0.37 11.11 8.85
C THR A 182 -1.57 11.69 9.59
N GLN A 183 -2.74 11.12 9.37
CA GLN A 183 -3.93 11.40 10.18
C GLN A 183 -4.19 10.17 11.04
N GLU A 184 -4.40 10.38 12.33
CA GLU A 184 -4.91 9.34 13.22
C GLU A 184 -6.30 8.92 12.74
N ARG A 185 -6.52 7.62 12.67
CA ARG A 185 -7.80 7.04 12.25
C ARG A 185 -8.55 6.61 13.49
N SER A 186 -9.80 7.02 13.61
CA SER A 186 -10.71 6.46 14.60
C SER A 186 -10.87 4.96 14.38
N ILE A 187 -10.88 4.22 15.48
CA ILE A 187 -11.19 2.79 15.54
C ILE A 187 -12.43 2.60 16.41
N TRP A 188 -12.94 1.38 16.44
CA TRP A 188 -13.98 0.97 17.36
C TRP A 188 -13.39 0.18 18.52
N GLU A 189 -13.91 0.43 19.71
CA GLU A 189 -13.68 -0.38 20.89
C GLU A 189 -14.52 -1.66 20.85
N VAL A 190 -14.23 -2.60 21.76
CA VAL A 190 -14.85 -3.94 21.76
C VAL A 190 -16.37 -3.89 21.88
N ASP A 191 -16.88 -3.04 22.76
CA ASP A 191 -18.32 -2.91 22.96
C ASP A 191 -19.00 -2.25 21.78
N GLU A 192 -18.33 -1.30 21.11
CA GLU A 192 -18.81 -0.69 19.87
C GLU A 192 -18.83 -1.71 18.73
N MET A 193 -17.80 -2.55 18.61
CA MET A 193 -17.75 -3.63 17.60
C MET A 193 -18.90 -4.62 17.79
N ARG A 194 -19.19 -5.02 19.03
CA ARG A 194 -20.30 -5.93 19.35
C ARG A 194 -21.65 -5.28 19.05
N ALA A 195 -21.91 -4.11 19.62
CA ALA A 195 -23.18 -3.41 19.44
C ALA A 195 -23.44 -3.04 17.98
N ALA A 196 -22.39 -2.68 17.23
CA ALA A 196 -22.52 -2.41 15.80
C ALA A 196 -22.90 -3.66 15.01
N LEU A 197 -22.29 -4.80 15.32
CA LEU A 197 -22.62 -6.06 14.64
C LEU A 197 -24.08 -6.45 14.92
N ASP A 198 -24.50 -6.37 16.19
CA ASP A 198 -25.86 -6.74 16.61
C ASP A 198 -26.96 -5.88 15.97
N SER A 199 -26.68 -4.63 15.59
CA SER A 199 -27.67 -3.75 14.95
C SER A 199 -27.72 -3.83 13.42
N MET A 200 -26.83 -4.62 12.78
CA MET A 200 -26.80 -4.74 11.32
C MET A 200 -27.86 -5.73 10.81
N GLU A 201 -28.99 -5.22 10.34
CA GLU A 201 -30.07 -6.04 9.74
C GLU A 201 -29.75 -6.57 8.34
N ASP A 202 -28.93 -5.86 7.56
CA ASP A 202 -28.61 -6.25 6.18
C ASP A 202 -27.66 -7.46 6.19
N PRO A 203 -28.08 -8.65 5.72
CA PRO A 203 -27.30 -9.86 5.98
C PRO A 203 -25.96 -9.92 5.22
N ILE A 204 -25.87 -9.24 4.07
CA ILE A 204 -24.60 -9.10 3.33
C ILE A 204 -23.63 -8.23 4.14
N LEU A 205 -24.11 -7.10 4.67
CA LEU A 205 -23.29 -6.20 5.48
C LEU A 205 -22.87 -6.88 6.78
N HIS A 206 -23.82 -7.50 7.49
CA HIS A 206 -23.58 -8.20 8.76
C HIS A 206 -22.46 -9.23 8.60
N LEU A 207 -22.60 -10.16 7.65
CA LEU A 207 -21.59 -11.19 7.42
C LEU A 207 -20.24 -10.58 6.99
N ALA A 208 -20.24 -9.56 6.13
CA ALA A 208 -19.02 -8.88 5.71
C ALA A 208 -18.27 -8.23 6.89
N VAL A 209 -19.00 -7.61 7.82
CA VAL A 209 -18.44 -7.02 9.03
C VAL A 209 -17.96 -8.11 9.99
N HIS A 210 -18.76 -9.16 10.24
CA HIS A 210 -18.36 -10.27 11.12
C HIS A 210 -17.07 -10.95 10.65
N LEU A 211 -16.97 -11.27 9.36
CA LEU A 211 -15.75 -11.81 8.74
C LEU A 211 -14.55 -10.87 8.95
N THR A 212 -14.77 -9.56 8.84
CA THR A 212 -13.72 -8.55 9.03
C THR A 212 -13.30 -8.45 10.50
N LEU A 213 -14.23 -8.51 11.44
CA LEU A 213 -13.93 -8.43 12.88
C LEU A 213 -13.18 -9.66 13.38
N VAL A 214 -13.50 -10.85 12.86
CA VAL A 214 -12.80 -12.11 13.22
C VAL A 214 -11.46 -12.23 12.49
N GLY A 215 -11.43 -12.01 11.17
CA GLY A 215 -10.25 -12.28 10.34
C GLY A 215 -9.39 -11.07 10.01
N ALA A 216 -9.73 -9.87 10.49
CA ALA A 216 -9.08 -8.60 10.14
C ALA A 216 -8.92 -8.41 8.60
N LEU A 217 -9.96 -8.79 7.84
CA LEU A 217 -9.91 -8.87 6.39
C LEU A 217 -9.91 -7.48 5.72
N ARG A 218 -9.31 -7.38 4.54
CA ARG A 218 -9.48 -6.22 3.65
C ARG A 218 -10.82 -6.33 2.92
N GLU A 219 -11.46 -5.21 2.58
CA GLU A 219 -12.75 -5.19 1.85
C GLU A 219 -12.75 -6.08 0.59
N GLY A 220 -11.66 -6.05 -0.18
CA GLY A 220 -11.50 -6.89 -1.36
C GLY A 220 -11.28 -8.37 -1.04
N GLU A 221 -10.71 -8.72 0.11
CA GLU A 221 -10.57 -10.11 0.58
C GLU A 221 -11.92 -10.67 1.01
N VAL A 222 -12.71 -9.89 1.76
CA VAL A 222 -14.09 -10.23 2.15
C VAL A 222 -14.95 -10.56 0.92
N ALA A 223 -14.94 -9.68 -0.07
CA ALA A 223 -15.65 -9.89 -1.33
C ALA A 223 -15.04 -11.00 -2.21
N GLY A 224 -13.79 -11.41 -1.92
CA GLY A 224 -13.04 -12.41 -2.68
C GLY A 224 -13.17 -13.85 -2.17
N LEU A 225 -13.79 -14.06 -1.00
CA LEU A 225 -14.01 -15.39 -0.44
C LEU A 225 -15.01 -16.20 -1.27
N THR A 226 -14.77 -17.50 -1.35
CA THR A 226 -15.63 -18.49 -2.01
C THR A 226 -16.05 -19.57 -1.02
N PRO A 227 -17.18 -20.29 -1.23
CA PRO A 227 -17.59 -21.37 -0.34
C PRO A 227 -16.51 -22.44 -0.14
N GLU A 228 -15.70 -22.70 -1.15
CA GLU A 228 -14.60 -23.69 -1.13
C GLU A 228 -13.44 -23.28 -0.22
N ASP A 229 -13.36 -22.01 0.18
CA ASP A 229 -12.34 -21.55 1.11
C ASP A 229 -12.69 -21.85 2.58
N ILE A 230 -13.90 -22.35 2.87
CA ILE A 230 -14.41 -22.59 4.23
C ILE A 230 -14.29 -24.08 4.57
N ASP A 231 -13.61 -24.36 5.69
CA ASP A 231 -13.53 -25.69 6.29
C ASP A 231 -14.19 -25.66 7.68
N PHE A 232 -15.34 -26.33 7.81
CA PHE A 232 -16.09 -26.35 9.08
C PHE A 232 -15.49 -27.31 10.12
N ASP A 233 -14.69 -28.30 9.68
CA ASP A 233 -14.27 -29.47 10.45
C ASP A 233 -12.74 -29.64 10.41
N ALA A 234 -11.99 -28.54 10.42
CA ALA A 234 -10.53 -28.59 10.39
C ALA A 234 -9.98 -29.40 11.58
N ALA A 235 -8.79 -29.98 11.40
CA ALA A 235 -8.22 -31.03 12.26
C ALA A 235 -8.11 -30.72 13.78
N ASN A 236 -8.25 -29.46 14.19
CA ASN A 236 -8.23 -29.01 15.58
C ASN A 236 -9.63 -28.80 16.20
N GLY A 237 -10.71 -29.14 15.49
CA GLY A 237 -12.09 -28.94 15.94
C GLY A 237 -12.60 -27.50 15.86
N MET A 238 -11.75 -26.55 15.40
CA MET A 238 -12.14 -25.19 15.09
C MET A 238 -12.29 -25.04 13.58
N GLY A 239 -13.43 -24.52 13.12
CA GLY A 239 -13.61 -24.21 11.69
C GLY A 239 -12.58 -23.16 11.24
N THR A 240 -12.17 -23.22 9.97
CA THR A 240 -11.23 -22.27 9.37
C THR A 240 -11.74 -21.73 8.04
N PHE A 241 -11.21 -20.59 7.62
CA PHE A 241 -11.32 -20.18 6.21
C PHE A 241 -10.00 -19.64 5.68
N THR A 242 -9.76 -19.87 4.39
CA THR A 242 -8.52 -19.47 3.72
C THR A 242 -8.71 -18.16 2.95
N VAL A 243 -7.82 -17.20 3.19
CA VAL A 243 -7.79 -15.92 2.49
C VAL A 243 -6.62 -15.94 1.51
N ASN A 244 -6.90 -16.11 0.23
CA ASN A 244 -5.89 -16.20 -0.84
C ASN A 244 -6.23 -15.31 -2.05
N ARG A 245 -7.45 -14.77 -2.14
CA ARG A 245 -7.95 -13.98 -3.27
C ARG A 245 -8.43 -12.60 -2.83
N SER A 246 -8.49 -11.69 -3.79
CA SER A 246 -9.05 -10.36 -3.59
C SER A 246 -9.82 -9.89 -4.82
N MET A 247 -11.03 -9.40 -4.59
CA MET A 247 -11.89 -8.81 -5.60
C MET A 247 -11.66 -7.31 -5.73
N GLN A 248 -11.61 -6.81 -6.96
CA GLN A 248 -11.49 -5.38 -7.24
C GLN A 248 -12.11 -5.00 -8.59
N ARG A 249 -12.52 -3.74 -8.73
CA ARG A 249 -12.99 -3.16 -10.00
C ARG A 249 -11.88 -2.35 -10.65
N VAL A 250 -11.62 -2.62 -11.92
CA VAL A 250 -10.49 -2.07 -12.69
C VAL A 250 -10.98 -1.55 -14.05
N GLN A 251 -10.33 -0.52 -14.60
CA GLN A 251 -10.60 -0.05 -15.96
C GLN A 251 -10.15 -1.07 -17.02
N LYS A 252 -10.96 -1.25 -18.06
CA LYS A 252 -10.65 -2.21 -19.13
C LYS A 252 -9.38 -1.84 -19.88
N ASP A 253 -9.16 -0.55 -20.14
CA ASP A 253 -7.92 -0.08 -20.77
C ASP A 253 -6.69 -0.43 -19.94
N THR A 254 -6.79 -0.37 -18.61
CA THR A 254 -5.73 -0.85 -17.71
C THR A 254 -5.53 -2.36 -17.83
N LEU A 255 -6.60 -3.16 -17.90
CA LEU A 255 -6.49 -4.62 -18.07
C LEU A 255 -5.81 -5.02 -19.38
N ALA A 256 -5.82 -4.16 -20.40
CA ALA A 256 -5.11 -4.38 -21.65
C ALA A 256 -3.60 -4.12 -21.56
N GLN A 257 -3.15 -3.36 -20.56
CA GLN A 257 -1.77 -2.90 -20.38
C GLN A 257 -0.97 -3.69 -19.35
N VAL A 258 -1.64 -4.58 -18.59
CA VAL A 258 -1.04 -5.32 -17.49
C VAL A 258 -1.03 -6.81 -17.76
N ASP A 259 -0.02 -7.48 -17.21
CA ASP A 259 0.03 -8.94 -17.23
C ASP A 259 -1.18 -9.54 -16.50
N LYS A 260 -1.81 -10.53 -17.14
CA LYS A 260 -3.02 -11.18 -16.61
C LYS A 260 -2.69 -12.34 -15.68
N GLY A 261 -1.42 -12.64 -15.42
CA GLY A 261 -1.00 -13.81 -14.64
C GLY A 261 -1.53 -13.84 -13.21
N CYS A 262 -1.85 -12.68 -12.62
CA CYS A 262 -2.47 -12.62 -11.28
C CYS A 262 -4.02 -12.64 -11.29
N ILE A 263 -4.66 -12.56 -12.46
CA ILE A 263 -6.11 -12.45 -12.59
C ILE A 263 -6.70 -13.85 -12.74
N LEU A 264 -7.44 -14.29 -11.72
CA LEU A 264 -8.10 -15.59 -11.70
C LEU A 264 -9.41 -15.59 -12.48
N ARG A 265 -10.17 -14.49 -12.40
CA ARG A 265 -11.47 -14.38 -13.07
C ARG A 265 -11.81 -12.94 -13.41
N ILE A 266 -12.42 -12.74 -14.57
CA ILE A 266 -13.08 -11.49 -14.95
C ILE A 266 -14.59 -11.77 -14.97
N PHE A 267 -15.37 -11.01 -14.20
CA PHE A 267 -16.82 -11.17 -14.16
C PHE A 267 -17.47 -10.46 -15.36
N PRO A 268 -18.60 -10.97 -15.88
CA PRO A 268 -19.32 -10.33 -16.96
C PRO A 268 -19.81 -8.94 -16.56
N ASP A 269 -19.92 -8.06 -17.55
CA ASP A 269 -20.43 -6.72 -17.33
C ASP A 269 -21.93 -6.76 -17.00
N LYS A 270 -22.33 -5.93 -16.03
CA LYS A 270 -23.75 -5.76 -15.68
C LYS A 270 -24.49 -4.86 -16.67
N LEU A 271 -23.75 -3.98 -17.36
CA LEU A 271 -24.28 -3.00 -18.30
C LEU A 271 -23.39 -2.99 -19.54
N GLU A 272 -24.01 -2.98 -20.71
CA GLU A 272 -23.31 -2.85 -21.98
C GLU A 272 -22.54 -1.52 -22.04
N GLY A 273 -21.35 -1.54 -22.66
CA GLY A 273 -20.48 -0.35 -22.73
C GLY A 273 -19.73 0.00 -21.42
N SER A 274 -19.75 -0.88 -20.41
CA SER A 274 -19.00 -0.68 -19.16
C SER A 274 -17.50 -0.49 -19.43
N LYS A 275 -16.94 0.64 -18.96
CA LYS A 275 -15.50 0.96 -19.05
C LYS A 275 -14.63 0.27 -17.99
N THR A 276 -15.28 -0.39 -17.03
CA THR A 276 -14.61 -1.09 -15.93
C THR A 276 -15.16 -2.49 -15.79
N SER A 277 -14.32 -3.42 -15.40
CA SER A 277 -14.69 -4.80 -15.12
C SER A 277 -14.37 -5.15 -13.68
N LEU A 278 -15.19 -6.02 -13.11
CA LEU A 278 -14.93 -6.63 -11.81
C LEU A 278 -14.02 -7.83 -12.04
N ILE A 279 -12.95 -7.95 -11.24
CA ILE A 279 -11.99 -9.04 -11.35
C ILE A 279 -11.77 -9.68 -9.98
N LEU A 280 -11.51 -10.98 -9.99
CA LEU A 280 -10.94 -11.75 -8.89
C LEU A 280 -9.47 -12.00 -9.21
N LYS A 281 -8.58 -11.72 -8.26
CA LYS A 281 -7.14 -11.92 -8.42
C LYS A 281 -6.53 -12.58 -7.20
N ASP A 282 -5.33 -13.11 -7.36
CA ASP A 282 -4.53 -13.60 -6.23
C ASP A 282 -4.11 -12.46 -5.29
N THR A 283 -3.88 -12.79 -4.03
CA THR A 283 -3.25 -11.87 -3.08
C THR A 283 -1.79 -11.60 -3.48
N LYS A 284 -1.25 -10.44 -3.06
CA LYS A 284 -0.03 -9.87 -3.64
C LYS A 284 1.25 -10.65 -3.27
N THR A 285 1.25 -11.40 -2.18
CA THR A 285 2.41 -12.09 -1.61
C THR A 285 1.99 -13.40 -0.96
N GLU A 286 2.90 -14.36 -0.84
CA GLU A 286 2.67 -15.61 -0.08
C GLU A 286 2.25 -15.33 1.37
N ALA A 287 2.86 -14.32 2.02
CA ALA A 287 2.46 -13.85 3.35
C ALA A 287 1.04 -13.25 3.43
N SER A 288 0.39 -12.96 2.29
CA SER A 288 -1.01 -12.53 2.27
C SER A 288 -1.98 -13.72 2.26
N CYS A 289 -1.53 -14.89 1.79
CA CYS A 289 -2.25 -16.15 1.86
C CYS A 289 -2.22 -16.66 3.30
N ARG A 290 -3.39 -16.77 3.92
CA ARG A 290 -3.48 -17.11 5.35
C ARG A 290 -4.74 -17.87 5.68
N THR A 291 -4.64 -18.70 6.69
CA THR A 291 -5.76 -19.44 7.28
C THR A 291 -6.22 -18.72 8.53
N ILE A 292 -7.52 -18.45 8.63
CA ILE A 292 -8.14 -17.79 9.78
C ILE A 292 -8.96 -18.81 10.54
N PHE A 293 -8.76 -18.88 11.85
CA PHE A 293 -9.58 -19.70 12.74
C PHE A 293 -10.88 -18.97 13.07
N MET A 294 -12.00 -19.65 12.88
CA MET A 294 -13.33 -19.08 13.05
C MET A 294 -13.80 -19.20 14.49
N THR A 295 -14.56 -18.20 14.95
CA THR A 295 -15.34 -18.31 16.17
C THR A 295 -16.57 -19.21 15.94
N ALA A 296 -17.13 -19.77 17.02
CA ALA A 296 -18.35 -20.57 16.92
C ALA A 296 -19.52 -19.76 16.33
N ALA A 297 -19.65 -18.47 16.68
CA ALA A 297 -20.68 -17.59 16.16
C ALA A 297 -20.55 -17.40 14.64
N LEU A 298 -19.36 -17.09 14.14
CA LEU A 298 -19.12 -16.94 12.70
C LEU A 298 -19.35 -18.25 11.95
N ARG A 299 -18.99 -19.39 12.56
CA ARG A 299 -19.22 -20.71 11.99
C ARG A 299 -20.70 -20.98 11.76
N GLU A 300 -21.53 -20.72 12.76
CA GLU A 300 -22.97 -20.92 12.63
C GLU A 300 -23.62 -19.93 11.66
N GLU A 301 -23.18 -18.66 11.65
CA GLU A 301 -23.63 -17.70 10.64
C GLU A 301 -23.27 -18.15 9.21
N LEU A 302 -22.05 -18.64 8.97
CA LEU A 302 -21.65 -19.14 7.65
C LEU A 302 -22.46 -20.36 7.22
N LYS A 303 -22.80 -21.29 8.13
CA LYS A 303 -23.71 -22.39 7.81
C LYS A 303 -25.08 -21.88 7.36
N GLN A 304 -25.66 -20.95 8.12
CA GLN A 304 -26.95 -20.34 7.78
C GLN A 304 -26.89 -19.58 6.46
N TRP A 305 -25.77 -18.89 6.20
CA TRP A 305 -25.52 -18.19 4.96
C TRP A 305 -25.47 -19.13 3.76
N LEU A 306 -24.74 -20.24 3.84
CA LEU A 306 -24.68 -21.23 2.76
C LEU A 306 -26.05 -21.88 2.50
N GLU A 307 -26.83 -22.18 3.54
CA GLU A 307 -28.20 -22.68 3.38
C GLU A 307 -29.14 -21.64 2.76
N ARG A 308 -28.96 -20.35 3.09
CA ARG A 308 -29.66 -19.27 2.42
C ARG A 308 -29.31 -19.21 0.93
N LEU A 309 -28.04 -19.32 0.56
CA LEU A 309 -27.62 -19.30 -0.84
C LEU A 309 -28.24 -20.45 -1.65
N LYS A 310 -28.29 -21.66 -1.08
CA LYS A 310 -28.97 -22.81 -1.68
C LYS A 310 -30.47 -22.53 -1.92
N ARG A 311 -31.14 -21.92 -0.94
CA ARG A 311 -32.56 -21.54 -1.07
C ARG A 311 -32.80 -20.47 -2.13
N GLU A 312 -31.95 -19.44 -2.19
CA GLU A 312 -32.06 -18.37 -3.20
C GLU A 312 -31.82 -18.90 -4.61
N GLU A 313 -30.86 -19.82 -4.78
CA GLU A 313 -30.58 -20.49 -6.07
C GLU A 313 -31.74 -21.37 -6.53
N ALA A 314 -32.41 -22.06 -5.60
CA ALA A 314 -33.59 -22.87 -5.89
C ALA A 314 -34.86 -22.07 -6.20
N LEU A 315 -34.92 -20.77 -5.86
CA LEU A 315 -36.13 -19.95 -5.90
C LEU A 315 -36.49 -19.49 -7.32
N ASP A 316 -35.49 -19.14 -8.12
CA ASP A 316 -35.63 -18.76 -9.53
C ASP A 316 -34.38 -19.18 -10.32
N PRO A 317 -34.25 -20.48 -10.65
CA PRO A 317 -33.05 -21.01 -11.31
C PRO A 317 -32.78 -20.38 -12.69
N GLU A 318 -33.81 -19.88 -13.39
CA GLU A 318 -33.66 -19.26 -14.70
C GLU A 318 -33.01 -17.87 -14.63
N ARG A 319 -33.35 -17.09 -13.60
CA ARG A 319 -32.78 -15.73 -13.41
C ARG A 319 -31.57 -15.71 -12.50
N TYR A 320 -31.37 -16.72 -11.66
CA TYR A 320 -30.23 -16.80 -10.75
C TYR A 320 -28.92 -17.01 -11.52
N ARG A 321 -27.96 -16.11 -11.30
CA ARG A 321 -26.65 -16.12 -11.97
C ARG A 321 -25.57 -16.43 -10.95
N ASN A 322 -25.36 -17.71 -10.64
CA ASN A 322 -24.39 -18.13 -9.63
C ASN A 322 -22.97 -17.65 -9.99
N SER A 323 -22.48 -16.65 -9.24
CA SER A 323 -21.14 -16.11 -9.42
C SER A 323 -20.04 -16.96 -8.78
N GLY A 324 -20.37 -17.97 -7.98
CA GLY A 324 -19.40 -18.79 -7.24
C GLY A 324 -18.76 -18.09 -6.03
N MET A 325 -19.16 -16.85 -5.73
CA MET A 325 -18.60 -16.09 -4.59
C MET A 325 -19.34 -16.43 -3.29
N LEU A 326 -18.71 -16.22 -2.14
CA LEU A 326 -19.39 -16.37 -0.84
C LEU A 326 -20.46 -15.30 -0.66
N LEU A 327 -20.11 -14.02 -0.87
CA LEU A 327 -21.07 -12.92 -0.84
C LEU A 327 -21.71 -12.72 -2.21
N ARG A 328 -23.00 -13.06 -2.30
CA ARG A 328 -23.84 -12.94 -3.49
C ARG A 328 -25.02 -12.01 -3.24
N LEU A 329 -25.46 -11.34 -4.30
CA LEU A 329 -26.75 -10.68 -4.35
C LEU A 329 -27.87 -11.72 -4.47
N PRO A 330 -29.13 -11.38 -4.19
CA PRO A 330 -30.25 -12.32 -4.32
C PRO A 330 -30.41 -12.93 -5.72
N ASN A 331 -29.87 -12.30 -6.75
CA ASN A 331 -29.83 -12.81 -8.12
C ASN A 331 -28.57 -13.64 -8.46
N GLY A 332 -27.78 -14.03 -7.45
CA GLY A 332 -26.57 -14.85 -7.58
C GLY A 332 -25.29 -14.10 -7.97
N LEU A 333 -25.40 -12.85 -8.44
CA LEU A 333 -24.25 -12.05 -8.86
C LEU A 333 -23.33 -11.71 -7.69
N ALA A 334 -22.03 -11.57 -7.96
CA ALA A 334 -21.04 -11.24 -6.95
C ALA A 334 -21.32 -9.88 -6.28
N VAL A 335 -21.21 -9.84 -4.96
CA VAL A 335 -21.21 -8.59 -4.19
C VAL A 335 -19.89 -7.87 -4.44
N GLU A 336 -19.98 -6.65 -4.95
CA GLU A 336 -18.78 -5.85 -5.20
C GLU A 336 -18.28 -5.19 -3.90
N PRO A 337 -16.96 -5.01 -3.72
CA PRO A 337 -16.38 -4.30 -2.57
C PRO A 337 -17.07 -2.94 -2.31
N VAL A 338 -17.30 -2.17 -3.37
CA VAL A 338 -17.96 -0.85 -3.27
C VAL A 338 -19.39 -0.92 -2.72
N LEU A 339 -20.09 -2.02 -2.92
CA LEU A 339 -21.44 -2.21 -2.39
C LEU A 339 -21.41 -2.41 -0.87
N ILE A 340 -20.48 -3.23 -0.37
CA ILE A 340 -20.25 -3.44 1.06
C ILE A 340 -19.98 -2.08 1.71
N ARG A 341 -19.04 -1.31 1.14
CA ARG A 341 -18.71 0.05 1.62
C ARG A 341 -19.92 0.99 1.63
N LYS A 342 -20.74 0.98 0.58
CA LYS A 342 -21.94 1.82 0.51
C LYS A 342 -22.98 1.43 1.55
N LYS A 343 -23.21 0.12 1.74
CA LYS A 343 -24.10 -0.41 2.78
C LYS A 343 -23.61 -0.01 4.17
N PHE A 344 -22.31 -0.13 4.43
CA PHE A 344 -21.70 0.26 5.70
C PHE A 344 -21.83 1.76 5.97
N LEU A 345 -21.61 2.61 4.97
CA LEU A 345 -21.82 4.06 5.11
C LEU A 345 -23.28 4.40 5.38
N LYS A 346 -24.23 3.76 4.67
CA LYS A 346 -25.66 3.95 4.89
C LYS A 346 -26.08 3.53 6.30
N TRP A 347 -25.55 2.41 6.79
CA TRP A 347 -25.79 1.95 8.16
C TRP A 347 -25.23 2.94 9.19
N GLN A 348 -24.00 3.44 9.01
CA GLN A 348 -23.42 4.46 9.90
C GLN A 348 -24.16 5.81 9.84
N ASP A 349 -24.76 6.18 8.70
CA ASP A 349 -25.59 7.38 8.60
C ASP A 349 -26.87 7.25 9.45
N ALA A 350 -27.37 6.02 9.65
CA ALA A 350 -28.54 5.72 10.48
C ALA A 350 -28.21 5.51 11.97
N HIS A 351 -26.93 5.29 12.30
CA HIS A 351 -26.46 5.02 13.67
C HIS A 351 -25.36 6.02 14.07
N PRO A 352 -25.70 7.31 14.27
CA PRO A 352 -24.74 8.38 14.58
C PRO A 352 -24.06 8.23 15.95
N GLU A 353 -24.55 7.33 16.81
CA GLU A 353 -23.97 6.99 18.11
C GLU A 353 -22.62 6.27 17.98
N PHE A 354 -22.33 5.62 16.86
CA PHE A 354 -21.04 4.97 16.63
C PHE A 354 -20.02 5.95 16.04
N PRO A 355 -18.74 5.88 16.47
CA PRO A 355 -17.67 6.65 15.85
C PRO A 355 -17.61 6.40 14.34
N ARG A 356 -17.52 7.47 13.55
CA ARG A 356 -17.47 7.37 12.10
C ARG A 356 -16.15 6.77 11.65
N ILE A 357 -16.19 5.59 11.05
CA ILE A 357 -15.02 4.91 10.49
C ILE A 357 -15.22 4.53 9.02
N VAL A 358 -14.12 4.39 8.29
CA VAL A 358 -14.15 3.73 6.97
C VAL A 358 -14.23 2.22 7.17
N PHE A 359 -14.66 1.44 6.16
CA PHE A 359 -14.73 -0.02 6.28
C PHE A 359 -13.37 -0.64 6.65
N HIS A 360 -12.27 -0.10 6.12
CA HIS A 360 -10.91 -0.53 6.52
C HIS A 360 -10.56 -0.21 7.98
N GLY A 361 -11.30 0.69 8.63
CA GLY A 361 -11.22 0.95 10.06
C GLY A 361 -11.57 -0.28 10.89
N LEU A 362 -12.51 -1.12 10.44
CA LEU A 362 -12.87 -2.38 11.11
C LEU A 362 -11.68 -3.32 11.25
N ARG A 363 -10.83 -3.39 10.22
CA ARG A 363 -9.58 -4.15 10.26
C ARG A 363 -8.61 -3.58 11.30
N HIS A 364 -8.53 -2.26 11.44
CA HIS A 364 -7.70 -1.64 12.47
C HIS A 364 -8.25 -1.94 13.87
N SER A 365 -9.56 -1.78 14.10
CA SER A 365 -10.23 -2.15 15.34
C SER A 365 -9.98 -3.62 15.72
N SER A 366 -10.18 -4.53 14.75
CA SER A 366 -9.96 -5.97 14.92
C SER A 366 -8.49 -6.29 15.25
N ALA A 367 -7.53 -5.74 14.51
CA ALA A 367 -6.11 -5.99 14.76
C ALA A 367 -5.67 -5.48 16.13
N THR A 368 -6.13 -4.30 16.53
CA THR A 368 -5.91 -3.76 17.89
C THR A 368 -6.46 -4.70 18.95
N TYR A 369 -7.71 -5.13 18.80
CA TYR A 369 -8.33 -6.03 19.76
C TYR A 369 -7.61 -7.38 19.86
N GLN A 370 -7.20 -7.96 18.72
CA GLN A 370 -6.42 -9.19 18.68
C GLN A 370 -5.06 -9.04 19.40
N LEU A 371 -4.39 -7.89 19.27
CA LEU A 371 -3.15 -7.60 20.02
C LEU A 371 -3.40 -7.51 21.52
N MET A 372 -4.52 -6.88 21.91
CA MET A 372 -4.89 -6.74 23.32
C MET A 372 -5.16 -8.10 23.96
N ILE A 373 -5.98 -8.95 23.34
CA ILE A 373 -6.36 -10.26 23.92
C ILE A 373 -5.25 -11.30 23.85
N SER A 374 -4.29 -11.15 22.93
CA SER A 374 -3.11 -12.02 22.86
C SER A 374 -1.99 -11.62 23.83
N GLY A 375 -2.17 -10.54 24.61
CA GLY A 375 -1.12 -10.02 25.49
C GLY A 375 0.05 -9.40 24.75
N GLY A 376 -0.15 -8.95 23.50
CA GLY A 376 0.88 -8.33 22.68
C GLY A 376 1.66 -9.29 21.77
N ASP A 377 1.13 -10.48 21.45
CA ASP A 377 1.75 -11.37 20.47
C ASP A 377 1.60 -10.82 19.05
N ILE A 378 2.57 -10.00 18.66
CA ILE A 378 2.60 -9.35 17.34
C ILE A 378 2.67 -10.40 16.22
N LYS A 379 3.31 -11.55 16.42
CA LYS A 379 3.51 -12.55 15.36
C LYS A 379 2.24 -13.31 15.06
N ALA A 380 1.51 -13.74 16.09
CA ALA A 380 0.19 -14.35 15.91
C ALA A 380 -0.77 -13.40 15.19
N VAL A 381 -0.85 -12.13 15.63
CA VAL A 381 -1.72 -11.14 14.99
C VAL A 381 -1.24 -10.77 13.58
N GLN A 382 0.07 -10.73 13.33
CA GLN A 382 0.61 -10.54 11.98
C GLN A 382 0.15 -11.67 11.04
N GLY A 383 0.18 -12.92 11.51
CA GLY A 383 -0.32 -14.08 10.79
C GLY A 383 -1.81 -13.95 10.42
N THR A 384 -2.66 -13.59 11.38
CA THR A 384 -4.11 -13.39 11.15
C THR A 384 -4.42 -12.20 10.25
N THR A 385 -3.70 -11.09 10.41
CA THR A 385 -3.96 -9.86 9.66
C THR A 385 -3.32 -9.86 8.26
N GLY A 386 -2.30 -10.68 8.00
CA GLY A 386 -1.58 -10.71 6.73
C GLY A 386 -0.85 -9.40 6.42
N HIS A 387 -0.21 -8.80 7.43
CA HIS A 387 0.69 -7.66 7.23
C HIS A 387 2.09 -8.15 6.82
N ALA A 388 2.65 -7.53 5.78
CA ALA A 388 4.00 -7.83 5.32
C ALA A 388 5.10 -7.38 6.32
N SER A 389 4.83 -6.32 7.10
CA SER A 389 5.69 -5.87 8.21
C SER A 389 4.86 -5.71 9.48
N ALA A 390 5.47 -6.06 10.61
CA ALA A 390 4.94 -5.85 11.96
C ALA A 390 4.84 -4.37 12.35
N ASP A 391 5.61 -3.47 11.73
CA ASP A 391 5.62 -2.04 12.06
C ASP A 391 4.23 -1.39 11.91
N MET A 392 3.45 -1.88 10.94
CA MET A 392 2.07 -1.40 10.72
C MET A 392 1.16 -1.70 11.91
N LEU A 393 1.38 -2.83 12.58
CA LEU A 393 0.64 -3.23 13.77
C LEU A 393 1.11 -2.45 15.00
N VAL A 394 2.44 -2.36 15.20
CA VAL A 394 3.05 -1.65 16.33
C VAL A 394 2.64 -0.19 16.36
N ASN A 395 2.70 0.51 15.22
CA ASN A 395 2.30 1.91 15.14
C ASN A 395 0.82 2.11 15.47
N THR A 396 -0.06 1.17 15.11
CA THR A 396 -1.49 1.26 15.45
C THR A 396 -1.73 1.00 16.94
N TYR A 397 -1.01 0.03 17.51
CA TYR A 397 -1.18 -0.41 18.91
C TYR A 397 -0.56 0.56 19.93
N ALA A 398 0.56 1.21 19.59
CA ALA A 398 1.27 2.13 20.50
C ALA A 398 0.38 3.26 21.04
N HIS A 399 -0.64 3.67 20.29
CA HIS A 399 -1.55 4.75 20.68
C HIS A 399 -2.58 4.35 21.76
N ILE A 400 -2.78 3.05 22.00
CA ILE A 400 -3.90 2.53 22.83
C ILE A 400 -3.40 1.97 24.17
N GLN A 401 -2.09 1.86 24.36
CA GLN A 401 -1.47 1.23 25.52
C GLN A 401 -1.50 2.06 26.81
N GLN A 402 -2.25 3.16 26.95
CA GLN A 402 -2.16 3.95 28.18
C GLN A 402 -2.54 3.13 29.43
N SER A 403 -3.55 2.27 29.33
CA SER A 403 -3.91 1.31 30.37
C SER A 403 -2.83 0.24 30.56
N SER A 404 -2.30 -0.33 29.48
CA SER A 404 -1.21 -1.32 29.51
C SER A 404 0.07 -0.75 30.14
N ARG A 405 0.38 0.53 29.95
CA ARG A 405 1.52 1.23 30.55
C ARG A 405 1.34 1.38 32.05
N VAL A 406 0.12 1.66 32.52
CA VAL A 406 -0.20 1.70 33.96
C VAL A 406 -0.08 0.30 34.57
N GLU A 407 -0.60 -0.73 33.90
CA GLU A 407 -0.43 -2.12 34.36
C GLU A 407 1.04 -2.56 34.37
N LEU A 408 1.82 -2.17 33.35
CA LEU A 408 3.26 -2.43 33.32
C LEU A 408 3.96 -1.76 34.51
N GLY A 409 3.60 -0.52 34.84
CA GLY A 409 4.08 0.17 36.04
C GLY A 409 3.72 -0.60 37.31
N LYS A 410 2.48 -1.08 37.44
CA LYS A 410 2.05 -1.91 38.59
C LYS A 410 2.80 -3.24 38.68
N LYS A 411 3.01 -3.92 37.55
CA LYS A 411 3.77 -5.18 37.47
C LYS A 411 5.24 -4.97 37.81
N PHE A 412 5.82 -3.87 37.35
CA PHE A 412 7.19 -3.49 37.70
C PHE A 412 7.30 -3.18 39.19
N GLU A 413 6.35 -2.42 39.75
CA GLU A 413 6.26 -2.15 41.19
C GLU A 413 6.20 -3.45 42.00
N SER A 414 5.27 -4.35 41.65
CA SER A 414 5.08 -5.61 42.37
C SER A 414 6.19 -6.63 42.12
N GLY A 415 6.90 -6.57 40.99
CA GLY A 415 7.93 -7.55 40.62
C GLY A 415 9.34 -7.13 41.04
N PHE A 416 9.64 -5.83 41.02
CA PHE A 416 10.96 -5.29 41.30
C PHE A 416 11.08 -4.74 42.73
N TYR A 417 10.03 -4.08 43.24
CA TYR A 417 10.05 -3.43 44.56
C TYR A 417 9.31 -4.20 45.66
N ALA A 418 8.55 -5.25 45.34
CA ALA A 418 8.07 -6.15 46.37
C ALA A 418 9.27 -6.80 47.05
N LYS A 419 9.47 -6.48 48.33
CA LYS A 419 10.48 -7.13 49.16
C LYS A 419 10.14 -8.62 49.22
N PRO A 420 11.13 -9.52 49.11
CA PRO A 420 10.90 -10.94 49.37
C PRO A 420 10.60 -11.08 50.86
N ASP A 421 9.31 -11.06 51.22
CA ASP A 421 8.91 -11.40 52.58
C ASP A 421 9.16 -12.89 52.80
N THR A 422 9.97 -13.16 53.82
CA THR A 422 10.21 -14.38 54.59
C THR A 422 9.16 -15.50 54.41
N PRO A 423 9.55 -16.78 54.25
CA PRO A 423 8.66 -17.83 53.81
C PRO A 423 7.60 -18.18 54.86
N SER A 424 6.34 -18.27 54.44
CA SER A 424 5.29 -19.01 55.16
C SER A 424 4.76 -20.14 54.26
N PRO A 425 4.67 -21.38 54.75
CA PRO A 425 4.45 -22.55 53.93
C PRO A 425 2.95 -22.78 53.72
N GLN A 426 2.51 -22.77 52.46
CA GLN A 426 1.49 -23.67 51.88
C GLN A 426 0.85 -23.01 50.64
N ALA A 427 1.35 -23.39 49.47
CA ALA A 427 0.53 -23.63 48.29
C ALA A 427 1.34 -24.51 47.34
N VAL A 428 0.82 -25.70 47.08
CA VAL A 428 1.37 -26.70 46.16
C VAL A 428 1.46 -26.10 44.75
N PRO A 429 2.58 -26.24 44.01
CA PRO A 429 2.70 -25.70 42.67
C PRO A 429 1.99 -26.61 41.66
N ALA A 430 1.11 -26.01 40.85
CA ALA A 430 0.70 -26.60 39.58
C ALA A 430 1.84 -26.42 38.57
N ALA A 431 2.39 -27.53 38.06
CA ALA A 431 3.29 -27.56 36.92
C ALA A 431 2.54 -27.11 35.64
N GLY A 432 3.07 -26.29 34.74
CA GLY A 432 4.33 -25.56 34.69
C GLY A 432 4.45 -24.79 33.36
N GLU A 433 5.27 -23.74 33.37
CA GLU A 433 6.24 -23.41 32.31
C GLU A 433 7.57 -23.18 33.05
N PRO A 434 8.73 -23.58 32.51
CA PRO A 434 10.00 -23.42 33.22
C PRO A 434 10.39 -21.95 33.20
N THR A 435 9.95 -21.19 34.20
CA THR A 435 10.49 -19.87 34.47
C THR A 435 11.85 -20.09 35.12
N ILE A 436 12.90 -20.06 34.30
CA ILE A 436 14.28 -20.00 34.81
C ILE A 436 14.38 -18.70 35.61
N SER A 437 14.52 -18.80 36.93
CA SER A 437 14.66 -17.59 37.75
C SER A 437 15.94 -16.85 37.37
N MET A 438 15.92 -15.52 37.44
CA MET A 438 17.07 -14.66 37.16
C MET A 438 18.29 -15.08 38.00
N THR A 439 18.08 -15.57 39.22
CA THR A 439 19.12 -16.10 40.10
C THR A 439 19.73 -17.41 39.59
N ALA A 440 18.93 -18.34 39.07
CA ALA A 440 19.45 -19.56 38.44
C ALA A 440 20.24 -19.26 37.15
N LEU A 441 19.79 -18.25 36.39
CA LEU A 441 20.46 -17.79 35.17
C LEU A 441 21.79 -17.08 35.48
N LEU A 442 21.85 -16.34 36.59
CA LEU A 442 23.07 -15.68 37.08
C LEU A 442 24.09 -16.66 37.68
N GLU A 443 23.65 -17.76 38.30
CA GLU A 443 24.54 -18.83 38.75
C GLU A 443 25.12 -19.63 37.57
N LEU A 444 24.30 -20.01 36.59
CA LEU A 444 24.77 -20.60 35.33
C LEU A 444 25.78 -19.72 34.59
N LEU A 445 25.61 -18.39 34.69
CA LEU A 445 26.53 -17.41 34.13
C LEU A 445 27.82 -17.25 34.93
N LYS A 446 27.93 -17.67 36.19
CA LYS A 446 29.23 -17.60 36.90
C LYS A 446 30.22 -18.59 36.30
N ASP A 447 29.76 -19.81 36.01
CA ASP A 447 30.59 -20.93 35.57
C ASP A 447 30.68 -21.08 34.03
N ALA A 448 29.89 -20.31 33.27
CA ALA A 448 29.93 -20.33 31.81
C ALA A 448 31.22 -19.72 31.23
N ASP A 449 31.71 -20.32 30.15
CA ASP A 449 32.89 -19.83 29.42
C ASP A 449 32.66 -18.43 28.81
N PRO A 450 33.73 -17.71 28.43
CA PRO A 450 33.63 -16.35 27.90
C PRO A 450 32.80 -16.22 26.62
N GLU A 451 32.75 -17.28 25.80
CA GLU A 451 32.08 -17.29 24.51
C GLU A 451 30.56 -17.44 24.68
N MET A 452 30.12 -18.26 25.63
CA MET A 452 28.71 -18.43 25.98
C MET A 452 28.14 -17.16 26.65
N LYS A 453 28.95 -16.45 27.46
CA LYS A 453 28.61 -15.14 28.03
C LYS A 453 28.38 -14.06 26.96
N ALA A 454 29.16 -14.07 25.87
CA ALA A 454 29.02 -13.11 24.78
C ALA A 454 27.72 -13.32 23.97
N LYS A 455 27.35 -14.58 23.70
CA LYS A 455 26.11 -14.92 22.98
C LYS A 455 24.85 -14.55 23.79
N LEU A 456 24.86 -14.77 25.10
CA LEU A 456 23.74 -14.41 25.98
C LEU A 456 23.56 -12.89 26.14
N ARG A 457 24.66 -12.11 26.15
CA ARG A 457 24.58 -10.63 26.14
C ARG A 457 23.98 -10.07 24.86
N LEU A 458 24.27 -10.69 23.71
CA LEU A 458 23.70 -10.28 22.44
C LEU A 458 22.18 -10.52 22.39
N ALA A 459 21.71 -11.63 22.98
CA ALA A 459 20.30 -11.98 23.04
C ALA A 459 19.45 -11.12 24.01
N LEU A 460 20.08 -10.43 24.96
CA LEU A 460 19.41 -9.52 25.90
C LEU A 460 19.33 -8.06 25.39
N LEU A 461 20.03 -7.74 24.30
CA LEU A 461 20.10 -6.40 23.68
C LEU A 461 19.32 -6.31 22.35
N THR A 462 18.71 -7.41 21.91
CA THR A 462 17.78 -7.50 20.76
C THR A 462 16.40 -7.83 21.27
#